data_AF-A0A6A6ZNP8-F1
#
_entry.id   AF-A0A6A6ZNP8-F1
#
_cell.length_a   1.000
_cell.length_b   1.000
_cell.length_c   1.000
_cell.angle_alpha   90.00
_cell.angle_beta   90.00
_cell.angle_gamma   90.00
#
_symmetry.space_group_name_H-M   'P 1'
#
loop_
_entity.id
_entity.type
_entity.pdbx_description
1 polymer ?
#
loop_
_entity_poly.entity_id
_entity_poly.type
_entity_poly.pdbx_seq_one_letter_code
_entity_poly.pdbx_strand_id
1 'polypeptide(L)'
;MLERGEQALVSLSDEINSATRNLHTALNRLITSRLPLALPPHAADPSLYTTGLLHFAHVFLTFESLWADLQRDHGSRGPATAPFLDPSPASPPTSPLLSYLLVNPYDSPSFFTSTLGAPTPPSPQLVSFLQTVRPRGLIRSVRVKRDLECLMGLHPTDLEVLLAKYPGDKVAEFCTHIRNAVHERPWTLVSYAWCFYMAVFSGGRWIRAGLLRAGPEFWQTGEGDGKTNIANLAERGLSLWHFPGQFDGEDIKLEFKAHLAAAETLFTPDERVDIIEEAKNIFQLCASLVEELDCMAVSHPADTDAPLHEADQSKSDAEKAPLIRATTAGRTSSNRIVGFVRRPEVTGTLVALACLACVTLLRLQ
;
A
#
# COMPACT_ATOMS: atom_id res chain seq x y z
N MET A 1 -39.88 -38.14 -8.03
CA MET A 1 -38.72 -37.81 -8.91
C MET A 1 -39.09 -36.56 -9.68
N LEU A 2 -38.45 -35.43 -9.39
CA LEU A 2 -37.93 -34.45 -10.34
C LEU A 2 -37.51 -33.17 -9.59
N GLU A 3 -36.22 -32.87 -9.76
CA GLU A 3 -35.58 -31.55 -9.73
C GLU A 3 -35.58 -30.79 -8.41
N ARG A 4 -34.76 -31.27 -7.47
CA ARG A 4 -33.99 -30.36 -6.63
C ARG A 4 -32.96 -29.70 -7.55
N GLY A 5 -33.30 -28.52 -8.07
CA GLY A 5 -32.40 -27.75 -8.92
C GLY A 5 -31.03 -27.63 -8.25
N GLU A 6 -29.99 -28.03 -8.98
CA GLU A 6 -28.62 -27.63 -8.65
C GLU A 6 -28.61 -26.10 -8.67
N GLN A 7 -28.81 -25.49 -7.51
CA GLN A 7 -28.36 -24.11 -7.31
C GLN A 7 -26.86 -24.14 -7.55
N ALA A 8 -26.44 -23.62 -8.70
CA ALA A 8 -25.04 -23.38 -8.99
C ALA A 8 -24.46 -22.65 -7.77
N LEU A 9 -23.54 -23.32 -7.07
CA LEU A 9 -22.86 -22.76 -5.91
C LEU A 9 -22.26 -21.41 -6.34
N VAL A 10 -22.62 -20.35 -5.61
CA VAL A 10 -22.06 -19.02 -5.85
C VAL A 10 -20.57 -19.10 -5.57
N SER A 11 -19.73 -18.61 -6.48
CA SER A 11 -18.28 -18.64 -6.27
C SER A 11 -17.91 -17.79 -5.05
N LEU A 12 -16.84 -18.15 -4.35
CA LEU A 12 -16.32 -17.38 -3.22
C LEU A 12 -16.00 -15.94 -3.66
N SER A 13 -15.48 -15.78 -4.87
CA SER A 13 -15.24 -14.47 -5.45
C SER A 13 -16.51 -13.64 -5.61
N ASP A 14 -17.61 -14.24 -6.04
CA ASP A 14 -18.88 -13.55 -6.21
C ASP A 14 -19.53 -13.22 -4.86
N GLU A 15 -19.39 -14.10 -3.87
CA GLU A 15 -19.80 -13.82 -2.49
C GLU A 15 -19.04 -12.63 -1.90
N ILE A 16 -17.71 -12.60 -2.02
CA ILE A 16 -16.89 -11.46 -1.58
C ILE A 16 -17.33 -10.18 -2.30
N ASN A 17 -17.46 -10.21 -3.63
CA ASN A 17 -17.85 -9.04 -4.41
C ASN A 17 -19.25 -8.54 -4.02
N SER A 18 -20.20 -9.45 -3.82
CA SER A 18 -21.57 -9.12 -3.43
C SER A 18 -21.60 -8.46 -2.04
N ALA A 19 -20.90 -9.06 -1.08
CA ALA A 19 -20.85 -8.61 0.31
C ALA A 19 -20.09 -7.29 0.50
N THR A 20 -19.08 -7.02 -0.34
CA THR A 20 -18.23 -5.82 -0.24
C THR A 20 -18.62 -4.69 -1.18
N ARG A 21 -19.59 -4.89 -2.10
CA ARG A 21 -19.99 -3.93 -3.14
C ARG A 21 -20.20 -2.49 -2.64
N ASN A 22 -20.90 -2.29 -1.52
CA ASN A 22 -21.15 -0.96 -0.98
C ASN A 22 -19.88 -0.33 -0.40
N LEU A 23 -19.07 -1.11 0.32
CA LEU A 23 -17.79 -0.69 0.90
C LEU A 23 -16.79 -0.34 -0.22
N HIS A 24 -16.70 -1.18 -1.25
CA HIS A 24 -15.90 -0.91 -2.44
C HIS A 24 -16.35 0.38 -3.14
N THR A 25 -17.66 0.60 -3.31
CA THR A 25 -18.17 1.82 -3.93
C THR A 25 -17.80 3.06 -3.11
N ALA A 26 -17.91 2.98 -1.78
CA ALA A 26 -17.51 4.07 -0.89
C ALA A 26 -16.00 4.34 -0.97
N LEU A 27 -15.16 3.31 -0.83
CA LEU A 27 -13.70 3.44 -0.93
C LEU A 27 -13.27 3.97 -2.30
N ASN A 28 -13.88 3.49 -3.38
CA ASN A 28 -13.56 3.96 -4.73
C ASN A 28 -13.89 5.44 -4.91
N ARG A 29 -14.97 5.95 -4.30
CA ARG A 29 -15.28 7.39 -4.28
C ARG A 29 -14.21 8.17 -3.54
N LEU A 30 -13.72 7.65 -2.40
CA LEU A 30 -12.61 8.26 -1.68
C LEU A 30 -11.37 8.34 -2.57
N ILE A 31 -10.89 7.21 -3.08
CA ILE A 31 -9.67 7.14 -3.91
C ILE A 31 -9.80 8.05 -5.15
N THR A 32 -10.93 7.99 -5.86
CA THR A 32 -11.13 8.76 -7.09
C THR A 32 -11.11 10.27 -6.85
N SER A 33 -11.56 10.74 -5.69
CA SER A 33 -11.54 12.17 -5.38
C SER A 33 -10.20 12.66 -4.81
N ARG A 34 -9.38 11.78 -4.22
CA ARG A 34 -8.07 12.15 -3.63
C ARG A 34 -6.91 12.01 -4.60
N LEU A 35 -6.91 10.99 -5.46
CA LEU A 35 -5.80 10.76 -6.40
C LEU A 35 -5.45 12.01 -7.23
N PRO A 36 -6.40 12.78 -7.78
CA PRO A 36 -6.08 14.00 -8.52
C PRO A 36 -5.40 15.09 -7.67
N LEU A 37 -5.59 15.08 -6.35
CA LEU A 37 -4.97 16.04 -5.43
C LEU A 37 -3.48 15.74 -5.21
N ALA A 38 -3.07 14.49 -5.42
CA ALA A 38 -1.68 14.06 -5.36
C ALA A 38 -0.94 14.20 -6.70
N LEU A 39 -1.54 14.88 -7.69
CA LEU A 39 -1.01 15.02 -9.05
C LEU A 39 -1.16 16.47 -9.55
N PRO A 40 -0.45 16.87 -10.62
CA PRO A 40 -0.63 18.18 -11.23
C PRO A 40 -2.08 18.41 -11.70
N PRO A 41 -2.60 19.65 -11.59
CA PRO A 41 -1.92 20.86 -11.10
C PRO A 41 -1.95 21.03 -9.56
N HIS A 42 -2.53 20.10 -8.80
CA HIS A 42 -2.73 20.27 -7.35
C HIS A 42 -1.48 20.00 -6.54
N ALA A 43 -0.64 19.06 -6.98
CA ALA A 43 0.66 18.77 -6.40
C ALA A 43 1.78 19.17 -7.37
N ALA A 44 2.85 19.76 -6.84
CA ALA A 44 4.02 20.17 -7.62
C ALA A 44 5.04 19.03 -7.81
N ASP A 45 5.01 18.03 -6.94
CA ASP A 45 5.96 16.93 -6.87
C ASP A 45 5.25 15.64 -6.37
N PRO A 46 5.90 14.46 -6.45
CA PRO A 46 5.23 13.20 -6.18
C PRO A 46 5.10 12.88 -4.68
N SER A 47 5.47 13.79 -3.77
CA SER A 47 5.56 13.49 -2.33
C SER A 47 4.24 13.00 -1.74
N LEU A 48 3.10 13.58 -2.12
CA LEU A 48 1.78 13.12 -1.64
C LEU A 48 1.46 11.70 -2.11
N TYR A 49 1.77 11.39 -3.37
CA TYR A 49 1.61 10.04 -3.90
C TYR A 49 2.54 9.06 -3.18
N THR A 50 3.81 9.44 -2.97
CA THR A 50 4.81 8.64 -2.25
C THR A 50 4.39 8.35 -0.81
N THR A 51 3.84 9.34 -0.10
CA THR A 51 3.30 9.15 1.25
C THR A 51 2.13 8.16 1.25
N GLY A 52 1.18 8.29 0.33
CA GLY A 52 0.09 7.33 0.18
C GLY A 52 0.60 5.91 -0.14
N LEU A 53 1.57 5.81 -1.05
CA LEU A 53 2.21 4.55 -1.42
C LEU A 53 2.89 3.90 -0.21
N LEU A 54 3.59 4.68 0.61
CA LEU A 54 4.25 4.20 1.83
C LEU A 54 3.24 3.58 2.81
N HIS A 55 2.08 4.20 3.02
CA HIS A 55 1.04 3.67 3.92
C HIS A 55 0.52 2.31 3.42
N PHE A 56 0.18 2.22 2.14
CA PHE A 56 -0.28 0.96 1.54
C PHE A 56 0.83 -0.08 1.38
N ALA A 57 2.11 0.32 1.31
CA ALA A 57 3.24 -0.60 1.21
C ALA A 57 3.30 -1.54 2.41
N HIS A 58 3.08 -1.02 3.63
CA HIS A 58 3.07 -1.85 4.84
C HIS A 58 1.99 -2.94 4.79
N VAL A 59 0.85 -2.68 4.16
CA VAL A 59 -0.22 -3.69 4.01
C VAL A 59 0.25 -4.81 3.09
N PHE A 60 0.77 -4.48 1.90
CA PHE A 60 1.34 -5.48 0.98
C PHE A 60 2.46 -6.29 1.63
N LEU A 61 3.38 -5.62 2.31
CA LEU A 61 4.50 -6.25 2.99
C LEU A 61 4.02 -7.22 4.08
N THR A 62 3.02 -6.84 4.86
CA THR A 62 2.52 -7.64 5.99
C THR A 62 1.84 -8.92 5.51
N PHE A 63 0.86 -8.84 4.62
CA PHE A 63 0.16 -10.07 4.21
C PHE A 63 1.05 -10.98 3.34
N GLU A 64 1.94 -10.41 2.51
CA GLU A 64 2.84 -11.21 1.69
C GLU A 64 3.97 -11.85 2.51
N SER A 65 4.43 -11.23 3.62
CA SER A 65 5.38 -11.86 4.54
C SER A 65 4.73 -12.99 5.32
N LEU A 66 3.52 -12.78 5.86
CA LEU A 66 2.76 -13.83 6.54
C LEU A 66 2.50 -15.04 5.63
N TRP A 67 2.25 -14.78 4.35
CA TRP A 67 2.14 -15.83 3.34
C TRP A 67 3.44 -16.63 3.22
N ALA A 68 4.58 -15.95 3.12
CA ALA A 68 5.88 -16.61 3.01
C ALA A 68 6.24 -17.39 4.27
N ASP A 69 5.88 -16.89 5.45
CA ASP A 69 6.10 -17.56 6.74
C ASP A 69 5.24 -18.83 6.85
N LEU A 70 3.94 -18.79 6.52
CA LEU A 70 3.08 -19.99 6.48
C LEU A 70 3.62 -21.06 5.52
N GLN A 71 4.14 -20.66 4.36
CA GLN A 71 4.75 -21.58 3.40
C GLN A 71 6.07 -22.17 3.91
N ARG A 72 6.85 -21.42 4.68
CA ARG A 72 8.11 -21.88 5.26
C ARG A 72 7.88 -22.86 6.40
N ASP A 73 6.93 -22.55 7.28
CA ASP A 73 6.70 -23.28 8.52
C ASP A 73 5.88 -24.55 8.31
N HIS A 74 4.98 -24.54 7.32
CA HIS A 74 4.07 -25.65 7.04
C HIS A 74 4.19 -26.25 5.64
N GLY A 75 4.99 -25.65 4.75
CA GLY A 75 5.26 -26.23 3.45
C GLY A 75 5.90 -27.61 3.59
N SER A 76 5.47 -28.56 2.76
CA SER A 76 6.03 -29.91 2.76
C SER A 76 7.53 -29.82 2.54
N ARG A 77 8.31 -29.99 3.60
CA ARG A 77 9.74 -30.27 3.49
C ARG A 77 9.80 -31.65 2.86
N GLY A 78 10.02 -31.70 1.55
CA GLY A 78 10.32 -32.95 0.85
C GLY A 78 11.40 -33.72 1.64
N PRO A 79 11.42 -35.06 1.59
CA PRO A 79 12.35 -35.85 2.37
C PRO A 79 13.76 -35.29 2.17
N ALA A 80 14.40 -34.92 3.27
CA ALA A 80 15.74 -34.35 3.28
C ALA A 80 16.73 -35.39 2.72
N THR A 81 16.91 -35.41 1.41
CA THR A 81 18.15 -35.92 0.82
C THR A 81 19.26 -34.96 1.21
N ALA A 82 20.29 -35.54 1.82
CA ALA A 82 21.47 -34.92 2.43
C ALA A 82 22.17 -33.86 1.55
N PRO A 83 23.06 -33.02 2.14
CA PRO A 83 23.50 -31.77 1.53
C PRO A 83 24.50 -32.05 0.40
N PHE A 84 24.13 -31.72 -0.83
CA PHE A 84 25.10 -31.47 -1.88
C PHE A 84 25.25 -29.95 -2.02
N LEU A 85 26.46 -29.46 -1.75
CA LEU A 85 26.89 -28.10 -2.05
C LEU A 85 26.79 -27.88 -3.57
N ASP A 86 26.00 -26.90 -3.98
CA ASP A 86 26.19 -26.22 -5.26
C ASP A 86 25.99 -24.71 -5.04
N PRO A 87 27.01 -23.86 -5.27
CA PRO A 87 26.92 -22.43 -5.04
C PRO A 87 26.35 -21.73 -6.27
N SER A 88 25.02 -21.58 -6.33
CA SER A 88 24.37 -20.63 -7.25
C SER A 88 23.84 -19.44 -6.45
N PRO A 89 23.98 -18.19 -6.93
CA PRO A 89 23.66 -16.99 -6.14
C PRO A 89 22.15 -16.80 -6.08
N ALA A 90 21.51 -17.52 -5.16
CA ALA A 90 20.16 -17.23 -4.74
C ALA A 90 20.12 -15.80 -4.16
N SER A 91 19.18 -15.00 -4.65
CA SER A 91 18.87 -13.67 -4.12
C SER A 91 18.71 -13.73 -2.59
N PRO A 92 19.17 -12.70 -1.85
CA PRO A 92 19.15 -12.78 -0.39
C PRO A 92 17.70 -12.97 0.10
N PRO A 93 17.47 -13.87 1.07
CA PRO A 93 16.17 -14.02 1.70
C PRO A 93 15.79 -12.68 2.34
N THR A 94 14.53 -12.27 2.18
CA THR A 94 13.92 -11.22 3.01
C THR A 94 14.27 -11.49 4.46
N SER A 95 15.08 -10.62 5.06
CA SER A 95 15.66 -10.84 6.37
C SER A 95 14.55 -11.00 7.42
N PRO A 96 14.53 -12.07 8.24
CA PRO A 96 13.57 -12.26 9.32
C PRO A 96 13.63 -11.15 10.38
N LEU A 97 14.68 -10.31 10.36
CA LEU A 97 14.73 -9.09 11.16
C LEU A 97 13.65 -8.09 10.78
N LEU A 98 13.17 -8.02 9.53
CA LEU A 98 12.12 -7.06 9.17
C LEU A 98 10.79 -7.40 9.86
N SER A 99 10.44 -8.69 9.89
CA SER A 99 9.24 -9.18 10.59
C SER A 99 9.31 -8.95 12.10
N TYR A 100 10.51 -9.02 12.69
CA TYR A 100 10.75 -8.78 14.12
C TYR A 100 10.88 -7.29 14.49
N LEU A 101 11.46 -6.47 13.63
CA LEU A 101 11.66 -5.04 13.87
C LEU A 101 10.38 -4.21 13.65
N LEU A 102 9.42 -4.76 12.90
CA LEU A 102 8.06 -4.22 12.74
C LEU A 102 7.13 -4.53 13.92
N VAL A 103 7.63 -5.24 14.93
CA VAL A 103 6.88 -5.63 16.13
C VAL A 103 7.43 -4.82 17.31
N ASN A 104 6.61 -3.90 17.81
CA ASN A 104 6.78 -3.47 19.19
C ASN A 104 6.30 -4.63 20.08
N PRO A 105 7.16 -5.25 20.91
CA PRO A 105 6.79 -6.42 21.72
C PRO A 105 5.68 -6.14 22.74
N TYR A 106 5.25 -4.89 22.90
CA TYR A 106 4.15 -4.46 23.77
C TYR A 106 2.81 -4.22 23.05
N ASP A 107 2.76 -4.26 21.71
CA ASP A 107 1.52 -3.98 20.96
C ASP A 107 0.56 -5.17 20.90
N SER A 108 0.92 -6.33 21.49
CA SER A 108 0.07 -7.53 21.47
C SER A 108 0.30 -8.46 22.68
N PRO A 109 -0.20 -8.10 23.88
CA PRO A 109 -0.16 -8.98 25.06
C PRO A 109 -0.97 -10.29 24.88
N SER A 110 -1.83 -10.37 23.85
CA SER A 110 -2.65 -11.53 23.52
C SER A 110 -1.86 -12.75 23.00
N PHE A 111 -0.60 -12.61 22.58
CA PHE A 111 0.23 -13.76 22.19
C PHE A 111 0.52 -14.72 23.36
N PHE A 112 0.30 -14.31 24.61
CA PHE A 112 0.71 -15.09 25.78
C PHE A 112 -0.44 -15.53 26.71
N THR A 113 -1.71 -15.15 26.46
CA THR A 113 -2.85 -15.51 27.33
C THR A 113 -4.04 -16.14 26.60
N SER A 114 -4.10 -17.47 26.65
CA SER A 114 -5.25 -18.40 26.61
C SER A 114 -6.52 -18.17 25.74
N THR A 115 -6.75 -19.18 24.88
CA THR A 115 -8.02 -19.78 24.40
C THR A 115 -8.98 -19.01 23.48
N LEU A 116 -8.98 -17.68 23.46
CA LEU A 116 -9.63 -16.87 22.42
C LEU A 116 -8.51 -16.09 21.72
N GLY A 117 -8.17 -16.50 20.49
CA GLY A 117 -6.99 -16.00 19.79
C GLY A 117 -5.79 -16.96 19.75
N ALA A 118 -5.98 -18.23 20.14
CA ALA A 118 -4.95 -19.25 19.97
C ALA A 118 -4.66 -19.49 18.48
N PRO A 119 -3.39 -19.68 18.07
CA PRO A 119 -3.05 -19.93 16.68
C PRO A 119 -3.75 -21.18 16.17
N THR A 120 -4.47 -21.06 15.06
CA THR A 120 -5.02 -22.24 14.35
C THR A 120 -3.98 -22.71 13.34
N PRO A 121 -3.40 -23.91 13.49
CA PRO A 121 -2.45 -24.42 12.50
C PRO A 121 -3.17 -24.61 11.16
N PRO A 122 -2.60 -24.17 10.03
CA PRO A 122 -3.22 -24.33 8.73
C PRO A 122 -3.28 -25.80 8.34
N SER A 123 -4.38 -26.22 7.71
CA SER A 123 -4.49 -27.57 7.18
C SER A 123 -3.48 -27.81 6.04
N PRO A 124 -2.98 -29.05 5.82
CA PRO A 124 -2.08 -29.33 4.71
C PRO A 124 -2.66 -28.97 3.34
N GLN A 125 -3.98 -29.09 3.19
CA GLN A 125 -4.70 -28.72 1.97
C GLN A 125 -4.67 -27.20 1.76
N LEU A 126 -4.91 -26.41 2.82
CA LEU A 126 -4.80 -24.96 2.77
C LEU A 126 -3.37 -24.52 2.39
N VAL A 127 -2.34 -25.13 2.99
CA VAL A 127 -0.95 -24.79 2.66
C VAL A 127 -0.64 -25.09 1.19
N SER A 128 -1.05 -26.26 0.68
CA SER A 128 -0.89 -26.63 -0.73
C SER A 128 -1.60 -25.64 -1.66
N PHE A 129 -2.82 -25.24 -1.31
CA PHE A 129 -3.55 -24.22 -2.04
C PHE A 129 -2.84 -22.85 -2.01
N LEU A 130 -2.36 -22.41 -0.84
CA LEU A 130 -1.63 -21.16 -0.73
C LEU A 130 -0.31 -21.17 -1.53
N GLN A 131 0.25 -22.35 -1.83
CA GLN A 131 1.40 -22.47 -2.73
C GLN A 131 1.04 -22.27 -4.21
N THR A 132 -0.14 -22.72 -4.64
CA THR A 132 -0.54 -22.67 -6.05
C THR A 132 -1.30 -21.41 -6.42
N VAL A 133 -2.11 -20.87 -5.50
CA VAL A 133 -3.01 -19.75 -5.79
C VAL A 133 -2.29 -18.45 -6.16
N ARG A 134 -0.98 -18.28 -5.90
CA ARG A 134 -0.21 -17.10 -6.34
C ARG A 134 0.67 -17.40 -7.56
N PRO A 135 0.19 -17.13 -8.79
CA PRO A 135 1.02 -17.19 -9.99
C PRO A 135 2.29 -16.34 -9.91
N ARG A 136 3.27 -16.70 -10.73
CA ARG A 136 4.51 -15.94 -10.84
C ARG A 136 4.21 -14.51 -11.30
N GLY A 137 4.84 -13.54 -10.65
CA GLY A 137 4.66 -12.14 -10.98
C GLY A 137 3.40 -11.51 -10.39
N LEU A 138 2.67 -12.18 -9.48
CA LEU A 138 1.55 -11.58 -8.74
C LEU A 138 2.01 -10.71 -7.55
N ILE A 139 3.02 -11.17 -6.80
CA ILE A 139 3.58 -10.51 -5.61
C ILE A 139 3.93 -9.04 -5.91
N ARG A 140 3.56 -8.12 -5.00
CA ARG A 140 3.73 -6.67 -5.13
C ARG A 140 4.79 -6.09 -4.19
N SER A 141 5.16 -6.74 -3.08
CA SER A 141 6.13 -6.21 -2.10
C SER A 141 7.44 -5.76 -2.72
N VAL A 142 8.04 -6.57 -3.60
CA VAL A 142 9.30 -6.23 -4.26
C VAL A 142 9.15 -5.01 -5.17
N ARG A 143 7.98 -4.85 -5.80
CA ARG A 143 7.69 -3.72 -6.69
C ARG A 143 7.45 -2.44 -5.91
N VAL A 144 6.63 -2.49 -4.86
CA VAL A 144 6.39 -1.30 -4.01
C VAL A 144 7.65 -0.84 -3.30
N LYS A 145 8.52 -1.75 -2.84
CA LYS A 145 9.83 -1.37 -2.28
C LYS A 145 10.68 -0.63 -3.30
N ARG A 146 10.83 -1.17 -4.50
CA ARG A 146 11.57 -0.53 -5.60
C ARG A 146 10.98 0.83 -5.98
N ASP A 147 9.65 0.95 -5.92
CA ASP A 147 8.98 2.22 -6.16
C ASP A 147 9.35 3.26 -5.10
N LEU A 148 9.30 2.89 -3.82
CA LEU A 148 9.68 3.76 -2.72
C LEU A 148 11.18 4.13 -2.75
N GLU A 149 12.08 3.19 -3.07
CA GLU A 149 13.51 3.48 -3.26
C GLU A 149 13.71 4.60 -4.28
N CYS A 150 13.02 4.51 -5.44
CA CYS A 150 13.11 5.49 -6.50
C CYS A 150 12.46 6.84 -6.13
N LEU A 151 11.25 6.80 -5.58
CA LEU A 151 10.46 7.99 -5.28
C LEU A 151 11.02 8.79 -4.10
N MET A 152 11.71 8.13 -3.17
CA MET A 152 12.30 8.78 -2.00
C MET A 152 13.81 9.02 -2.16
N GLY A 153 14.42 8.51 -3.25
CA GLY A 153 15.86 8.60 -3.46
C GLY A 153 16.69 7.86 -2.40
N LEU A 154 16.15 6.76 -1.86
CA LEU A 154 16.76 6.01 -0.75
C LEU A 154 17.55 4.79 -1.24
N HIS A 155 18.66 4.51 -0.57
CA HIS A 155 19.34 3.22 -0.71
C HIS A 155 18.48 2.11 -0.06
N PRO A 156 18.51 0.85 -0.56
CA PRO A 156 17.70 -0.24 -0.02
C PRO A 156 17.77 -0.39 1.52
N THR A 157 18.97 -0.29 2.10
CA THR A 157 19.15 -0.36 3.57
C THR A 157 18.41 0.75 4.32
N ASP A 158 18.43 1.99 3.80
CA ASP A 158 17.76 3.12 4.43
C ASP A 158 16.25 2.98 4.33
N LEU A 159 15.76 2.42 3.21
CA LEU A 159 14.35 2.08 3.06
C LEU A 159 13.92 1.02 4.08
N GLU A 160 14.70 -0.03 4.32
CA GLU A 160 14.35 -1.03 5.34
C GLU A 160 14.29 -0.42 6.75
N VAL A 161 15.18 0.53 7.07
CA VAL A 161 15.13 1.28 8.34
C VAL A 161 13.87 2.13 8.43
N LEU A 162 13.51 2.82 7.34
CA LEU A 162 12.28 3.61 7.28
C LEU A 162 11.02 2.73 7.45
N LEU A 163 10.99 1.60 6.74
CA LEU A 163 9.90 0.63 6.79
C LEU A 163 9.83 -0.12 8.12
N ALA A 164 10.83 -0.05 9.00
CA ALA A 164 10.74 -0.63 10.34
C ALA A 164 9.77 0.13 11.26
N LYS A 165 9.35 1.35 10.89
CA LYS A 165 8.40 2.16 11.63
C LYS A 165 7.13 2.40 10.81
N TYR A 166 5.96 2.25 11.42
CA TYR A 166 4.71 2.63 10.77
C TYR A 166 4.61 4.16 10.61
N PRO A 167 4.17 4.66 9.45
CA PRO A 167 4.05 6.09 9.19
C PRO A 167 2.81 6.72 9.87
N GLY A 168 1.88 5.90 10.37
CA GLY A 168 0.65 6.33 11.03
C GLY A 168 0.04 5.23 11.91
N ASP A 169 -0.84 5.64 12.82
CA ASP A 169 -1.51 4.75 13.77
C ASP A 169 -2.49 3.81 13.05
N LYS A 170 -3.16 4.28 11.99
CA LYS A 170 -4.06 3.44 11.20
C LYS A 170 -3.30 2.41 10.37
N VAL A 171 -2.09 2.72 9.92
CA VAL A 171 -1.20 1.70 9.32
C VAL A 171 -0.81 0.64 10.34
N ALA A 172 -0.45 1.04 11.56
CA ALA A 172 -0.12 0.10 12.64
C ALA A 172 -1.32 -0.79 13.00
N GLU A 173 -2.50 -0.19 13.19
CA GLU A 173 -3.76 -0.89 13.48
C GLU A 173 -4.08 -1.91 12.38
N PHE A 174 -3.98 -1.51 11.11
CA PHE A 174 -4.22 -2.42 10.00
C PHE A 174 -3.22 -3.57 10.01
N CYS A 175 -1.91 -3.30 10.09
CA CYS A 175 -0.90 -4.38 10.07
C CYS A 175 -1.06 -5.35 11.24
N THR A 176 -1.43 -4.86 12.43
CA THR A 176 -1.75 -5.69 13.60
C THR A 176 -3.00 -6.54 13.37
N HIS A 177 -4.06 -5.95 12.79
CA HIS A 177 -5.27 -6.69 12.40
C HIS A 177 -4.96 -7.85 11.45
N ILE A 178 -4.15 -7.61 10.41
CA ILE A 178 -3.75 -8.66 9.44
C ILE A 178 -3.06 -9.82 10.17
N ARG A 179 -2.09 -9.51 11.04
CA ARG A 179 -1.35 -10.54 11.79
C ARG A 179 -2.27 -11.35 12.67
N ASN A 180 -3.16 -10.71 13.42
CA ASN A 180 -4.09 -11.40 14.30
C ASN A 180 -5.07 -12.27 13.50
N ALA A 181 -5.68 -11.72 12.45
CA ALA A 181 -6.64 -12.44 11.61
C ALA A 181 -6.03 -13.69 10.96
N VAL A 182 -4.83 -13.56 10.39
CA VAL A 182 -4.13 -14.68 9.73
C VAL A 182 -3.60 -15.69 10.74
N HIS A 183 -3.13 -15.24 11.91
CA HIS A 183 -2.67 -16.13 12.99
C HIS A 183 -3.81 -16.99 13.55
N GLU A 184 -4.98 -16.40 13.76
CA GLU A 184 -6.15 -17.09 14.28
C GLU A 184 -6.85 -17.92 13.21
N ARG A 185 -6.91 -17.41 11.97
CA ARG A 185 -7.68 -17.99 10.86
C ARG A 185 -6.88 -17.88 9.55
N PRO A 186 -5.92 -18.78 9.29
CA PRO A 186 -5.00 -18.66 8.14
C PRO A 186 -5.66 -18.59 6.76
N TRP A 187 -6.89 -19.12 6.60
CA TRP A 187 -7.67 -19.02 5.35
C TRP A 187 -8.08 -17.59 5.01
N THR A 188 -8.16 -16.68 5.99
CA THR A 188 -8.48 -15.26 5.77
C THR A 188 -7.45 -14.53 4.91
N LEU A 189 -6.25 -15.10 4.76
CA LEU A 189 -5.22 -14.60 3.84
C LEU A 189 -5.72 -14.52 2.39
N VAL A 190 -6.71 -15.34 2.01
CA VAL A 190 -7.39 -15.28 0.71
C VAL A 190 -8.12 -13.96 0.51
N SER A 191 -8.71 -13.38 1.56
CA SER A 191 -9.40 -12.09 1.50
C SER A 191 -8.44 -10.98 1.11
N TYR A 192 -7.22 -10.98 1.66
CA TYR A 192 -6.16 -10.05 1.31
C TYR A 192 -5.70 -10.20 -0.13
N ALA A 193 -5.42 -11.43 -0.56
CA ALA A 193 -5.04 -11.70 -1.94
C ALA A 193 -6.12 -11.26 -2.93
N TRP A 194 -7.38 -11.61 -2.66
CA TRP A 194 -8.50 -11.18 -3.51
C TRP A 194 -8.61 -9.66 -3.55
N CYS A 195 -8.76 -9.00 -2.40
CA CYS A 195 -9.03 -7.56 -2.35
C CYS A 195 -7.89 -6.73 -2.94
N PHE A 196 -6.63 -7.00 -2.57
CA PHE A 196 -5.50 -6.19 -3.01
C PHE A 196 -5.08 -6.49 -4.44
N TYR A 197 -4.92 -7.76 -4.84
CA TYR A 197 -4.49 -8.05 -6.21
C TYR A 197 -5.57 -7.69 -7.23
N MET A 198 -6.85 -7.98 -6.94
CA MET A 198 -7.93 -7.61 -7.86
C MET A 198 -8.10 -6.10 -7.98
N ALA A 199 -7.82 -5.33 -6.92
CA ALA A 199 -7.80 -3.87 -6.99
C ALA A 199 -6.71 -3.38 -7.96
N VAL A 200 -5.49 -3.93 -7.90
CA VAL A 200 -4.39 -3.54 -8.80
C VAL A 200 -4.69 -3.96 -10.26
N PHE A 201 -5.27 -5.14 -10.51
CA PHE A 201 -5.66 -5.55 -11.86
C PHE A 201 -6.80 -4.72 -12.45
N SER A 202 -7.81 -4.38 -11.64
CA SER A 202 -9.06 -3.80 -12.15
C SER A 202 -9.03 -2.26 -12.08
N GLY A 203 -9.01 -1.71 -10.86
CA GLY A 203 -8.95 -0.26 -10.64
C GLY A 203 -7.55 0.32 -10.87
N GLY A 204 -6.50 -0.47 -10.69
CA GLY A 204 -5.12 -0.03 -10.82
C GLY A 204 -4.75 0.45 -12.22
N ARG A 205 -5.39 -0.05 -13.29
CA ARG A 205 -5.20 0.49 -14.64
C ARG A 205 -5.70 1.93 -14.79
N TRP A 206 -6.84 2.26 -14.17
CA TRP A 206 -7.35 3.62 -14.15
C TRP A 206 -6.42 4.53 -13.34
N ILE A 207 -5.97 4.07 -12.16
CA ILE A 207 -5.01 4.78 -11.32
C ILE A 207 -3.72 5.05 -12.10
N ARG A 208 -3.13 4.00 -12.68
CA ARG A 208 -1.92 4.10 -13.51
C ARG A 208 -2.06 5.09 -14.66
N ALA A 209 -3.17 5.03 -15.40
CA ALA A 209 -3.43 6.00 -16.46
C ALA A 209 -3.52 7.43 -15.93
N GLY A 210 -4.04 7.63 -14.71
CA GLY A 210 -4.00 8.91 -13.99
C GLY A 210 -2.59 9.36 -13.67
N LEU A 211 -1.79 8.48 -13.07
CA LEU A 211 -0.40 8.75 -12.69
C LEU A 211 0.47 9.12 -13.91
N LEU A 212 0.31 8.41 -15.03
CA LEU A 212 1.07 8.68 -16.25
C LEU A 212 0.72 10.03 -16.90
N ARG A 213 -0.47 10.59 -16.65
CA ARG A 213 -0.85 11.93 -17.14
C ARG A 213 -0.13 13.07 -16.43
N ALA A 214 0.52 12.81 -15.30
CA ALA A 214 1.30 13.83 -14.60
C ALA A 214 2.54 14.30 -15.36
N GLY A 215 2.99 13.55 -16.38
CA GLY A 215 4.17 13.88 -17.18
C GLY A 215 5.48 13.49 -16.49
N PRO A 216 6.56 13.20 -17.25
CA PRO A 216 7.84 12.77 -16.70
C PRO A 216 8.51 13.82 -15.80
N GLU A 217 8.23 15.10 -16.01
CA GLU A 217 8.71 16.23 -15.21
C GLU A 217 8.24 16.17 -13.75
N PHE A 218 7.01 15.70 -13.52
CA PHE A 218 6.46 15.57 -12.17
C PHE A 218 7.19 14.50 -11.35
N TRP A 219 7.74 13.47 -12.01
CA TRP A 219 8.39 12.33 -11.35
C TRP A 219 9.89 12.52 -11.14
N GLN A 220 10.46 13.70 -11.43
CA GLN A 220 11.88 13.98 -11.27
C GLN A 220 12.21 14.36 -9.82
N THR A 221 12.81 13.44 -9.08
CA THR A 221 13.34 13.68 -7.74
C THR A 221 14.82 14.08 -7.80
N GLY A 222 15.08 15.39 -8.02
CA GLY A 222 16.42 16.00 -7.93
C GLY A 222 17.12 16.31 -9.26
N GLU A 223 18.22 17.09 -9.20
CA GLU A 223 19.03 17.62 -10.32
C GLU A 223 19.82 16.54 -11.12
N GLY A 224 19.25 15.35 -11.29
CA GLY A 224 19.78 14.29 -12.15
C GLY A 224 19.36 14.47 -13.61
N ASP A 225 20.23 14.08 -14.54
CA ASP A 225 20.19 14.31 -15.99
C ASP A 225 18.84 13.99 -16.68
N GLY A 226 17.89 14.93 -16.56
CA GLY A 226 16.90 15.39 -17.55
C GLY A 226 15.90 14.43 -18.21
N LYS A 227 15.94 13.10 -18.00
CA LYS A 227 15.05 12.17 -18.73
C LYS A 227 14.60 10.97 -17.91
N THR A 228 13.61 11.17 -17.03
CA THR A 228 12.78 10.05 -16.56
C THR A 228 11.93 9.55 -17.74
N ASN A 229 12.39 8.53 -18.45
CA ASN A 229 11.59 7.89 -19.49
C ASN A 229 10.42 7.12 -18.86
N ILE A 230 9.25 7.09 -19.50
CA ILE A 230 8.06 6.34 -19.04
C ILE A 230 8.40 4.86 -18.80
N ALA A 231 9.29 4.28 -19.61
CA ALA A 231 9.80 2.92 -19.41
C ALA A 231 10.47 2.73 -18.04
N ASN A 232 11.16 3.75 -17.54
CA ASN A 232 11.78 3.72 -16.22
C ASN A 232 10.72 3.72 -15.11
N LEU A 233 9.63 4.51 -15.28
CA LEU A 233 8.52 4.54 -14.32
C LEU A 233 7.82 3.18 -14.17
N ALA A 234 7.70 2.43 -15.26
CA ALA A 234 7.12 1.09 -15.25
C ALA A 234 7.98 0.07 -14.48
N GLU A 235 9.29 0.29 -14.42
CA GLU A 235 10.24 -0.57 -13.73
C GLU A 235 10.51 -0.13 -12.29
N ARG A 236 10.38 1.17 -11.99
CA ARG A 236 10.55 1.79 -10.68
C ARG A 236 9.72 3.08 -10.54
N GLY A 237 9.12 3.29 -9.39
CA GLY A 237 8.28 4.44 -9.05
C GLY A 237 6.80 4.17 -9.29
N LEU A 238 6.45 3.52 -10.41
CA LEU A 238 5.08 3.07 -10.71
C LEU A 238 5.01 1.56 -10.99
N SER A 239 6.03 0.78 -10.60
CA SER A 239 6.12 -0.64 -10.91
C SER A 239 5.07 -1.50 -10.21
N LEU A 240 4.50 -1.04 -9.08
CA LEU A 240 3.34 -1.64 -8.40
C LEU A 240 2.18 -1.87 -9.38
N TRP A 241 1.93 -0.89 -10.26
CA TRP A 241 0.84 -0.87 -11.21
C TRP A 241 1.15 -1.57 -12.54
N HIS A 242 2.36 -2.12 -12.70
CA HIS A 242 2.79 -2.81 -13.89
C HIS A 242 2.98 -4.30 -13.60
N PHE A 243 2.57 -5.13 -14.54
CA PHE A 243 2.74 -6.57 -14.47
C PHE A 243 3.76 -7.04 -15.52
N PRO A 244 4.56 -8.08 -15.21
CA PRO A 244 5.46 -8.64 -16.20
C PRO A 244 4.67 -9.34 -17.32
N GLY A 245 5.30 -9.49 -18.49
CA GLY A 245 4.73 -10.22 -19.61
C GLY A 245 4.01 -9.34 -20.63
N GLN A 246 3.53 -9.96 -21.70
CA GLN A 246 2.95 -9.28 -22.86
C GLN A 246 1.48 -8.87 -22.66
N PHE A 247 0.82 -9.45 -21.65
CA PHE A 247 -0.61 -9.27 -21.40
C PHE A 247 -0.91 -8.31 -20.25
N ASP A 248 0.11 -7.58 -19.76
CA ASP A 248 -0.03 -6.60 -18.66
C ASP A 248 -0.80 -7.18 -17.46
N GLY A 249 -0.55 -8.46 -17.16
CA GLY A 249 -1.09 -9.17 -16.02
C GLY A 249 -2.49 -9.76 -16.21
N GLU A 250 -3.14 -9.63 -17.38
CA GLU A 250 -4.44 -10.32 -17.60
C GLU A 250 -4.29 -11.85 -17.57
N ASP A 251 -3.17 -12.39 -18.05
CA ASP A 251 -2.80 -13.80 -17.91
C ASP A 251 -2.65 -14.20 -16.43
N ILE A 252 -1.89 -13.43 -15.65
CA ILE A 252 -1.67 -13.65 -14.21
C ILE A 252 -3.00 -13.60 -13.44
N LYS A 253 -3.86 -12.64 -13.78
CA LYS A 253 -5.20 -12.48 -13.18
C LYS A 253 -6.12 -13.65 -13.50
N LEU A 254 -6.13 -14.13 -14.74
CA LEU A 254 -6.92 -15.28 -15.14
C LEU A 254 -6.44 -16.55 -14.43
N GLU A 255 -5.14 -16.76 -14.35
CA GLU A 255 -4.54 -17.90 -13.62
C GLU A 255 -4.88 -17.84 -12.13
N PHE A 256 -4.74 -16.67 -11.48
CA PHE A 256 -5.14 -16.45 -10.09
C PHE A 256 -6.61 -16.80 -9.84
N LYS A 257 -7.52 -16.32 -10.70
CA LYS A 257 -8.95 -16.64 -10.62
C LYS A 257 -9.23 -18.12 -10.83
N ALA A 258 -8.54 -18.77 -11.76
CA ALA A 258 -8.70 -20.20 -12.03
C ALA A 258 -8.26 -21.03 -10.82
N HIS A 259 -7.14 -20.70 -10.18
CA HIS A 259 -6.69 -21.39 -8.97
C HIS A 259 -7.64 -21.19 -7.78
N LEU A 260 -8.20 -19.99 -7.62
CA LEU A 260 -9.21 -19.74 -6.59
C LEU A 260 -10.49 -20.54 -6.85
N ALA A 261 -10.98 -20.56 -8.09
CA ALA A 261 -12.16 -21.32 -8.48
C ALA A 261 -11.96 -22.85 -8.32
N ALA A 262 -10.74 -23.33 -8.55
CA ALA A 262 -10.40 -24.75 -8.33
C ALA A 262 -10.43 -25.15 -6.84
N ALA A 263 -10.40 -24.17 -5.93
CA ALA A 263 -10.41 -24.39 -4.48
C ALA A 263 -11.77 -24.07 -3.82
N GLU A 264 -12.85 -23.91 -4.58
CA GLU A 264 -14.18 -23.58 -4.03
C GLU A 264 -14.65 -24.57 -2.96
N THR A 265 -14.33 -25.85 -3.11
CA THR A 265 -14.70 -26.91 -2.15
C THR A 265 -13.69 -27.10 -1.02
N LEU A 266 -12.60 -26.32 -1.01
CA LEU A 266 -11.59 -26.39 0.05
C LEU A 266 -12.11 -25.81 1.36
N PHE A 267 -12.84 -24.70 1.27
CA PHE A 267 -13.31 -23.95 2.43
C PHE A 267 -14.63 -24.49 2.94
N THR A 268 -14.69 -24.72 4.24
CA THR A 268 -15.95 -25.01 4.93
C THR A 268 -16.88 -23.78 4.88
N PRO A 269 -18.20 -23.94 5.09
CA PRO A 269 -19.12 -22.81 5.13
C PRO A 269 -18.72 -21.72 6.13
N ASP A 270 -18.21 -22.10 7.30
CA ASP A 270 -17.76 -21.15 8.34
C ASP A 270 -16.49 -20.40 7.91
N GLU A 271 -15.52 -21.09 7.31
CA GLU A 271 -14.32 -20.45 6.75
C GLU A 271 -14.65 -19.47 5.62
N ARG A 272 -15.67 -19.77 4.79
CA ARG A 272 -16.15 -18.83 3.77
C ARG A 272 -16.74 -17.57 4.40
N VAL A 273 -17.53 -17.71 5.47
CA VAL A 273 -18.05 -16.57 6.24
C VAL A 273 -16.89 -15.74 6.79
N ASP A 274 -15.87 -16.38 7.37
CA ASP A 274 -14.68 -15.69 7.86
C ASP A 274 -13.97 -14.89 6.74
N ILE A 275 -13.78 -15.48 5.56
CA ILE A 275 -13.16 -14.82 4.40
C ILE A 275 -13.98 -13.59 4.00
N ILE A 276 -15.30 -13.70 3.97
CA ILE A 276 -16.20 -12.61 3.57
C ILE A 276 -16.20 -11.48 4.60
N GLU A 277 -16.30 -11.80 5.90
CA GLU A 277 -16.25 -10.79 6.96
C GLU A 277 -14.88 -10.10 6.98
N GLU A 278 -13.80 -10.85 6.77
CA GLU A 278 -12.48 -10.26 6.67
C GLU A 278 -12.35 -9.31 5.46
N ALA A 279 -12.94 -9.67 4.32
CA ALA A 279 -12.97 -8.77 3.17
C ALA A 279 -13.68 -7.45 3.48
N LYS A 280 -14.76 -7.46 4.28
CA LYS A 280 -15.42 -6.24 4.74
C LYS A 280 -14.52 -5.41 5.65
N ASN A 281 -13.82 -6.05 6.59
CA ASN A 281 -12.84 -5.38 7.47
C ASN A 281 -11.74 -4.71 6.65
N ILE A 282 -11.20 -5.39 5.64
CA ILE A 282 -10.18 -4.84 4.72
C ILE A 282 -10.65 -3.52 4.11
N PHE A 283 -11.88 -3.44 3.59
CA PHE A 283 -12.37 -2.20 3.00
C PHE A 283 -12.55 -1.07 4.03
N GLN A 284 -12.98 -1.40 5.25
CA GLN A 284 -13.10 -0.42 6.33
C GLN A 284 -11.74 0.12 6.76
N LEU A 285 -10.76 -0.77 6.95
CA LEU A 285 -9.38 -0.41 7.30
C LEU A 285 -8.72 0.42 6.19
N CYS A 286 -8.94 0.09 4.91
CA CYS A 286 -8.52 0.91 3.78
C CYS A 286 -9.15 2.31 3.80
N ALA A 287 -10.42 2.45 4.20
CA ALA A 287 -11.06 3.76 4.33
C ALA A 287 -10.41 4.57 5.46
N SER A 288 -10.15 3.95 6.62
CA SER A 288 -9.43 4.57 7.74
C SER A 288 -8.02 5.03 7.35
N LEU A 289 -7.30 4.28 6.50
CA LEU A 289 -6.01 4.74 5.95
C LEU A 289 -6.16 6.01 5.11
N VAL A 290 -7.19 6.10 4.27
CA VAL A 290 -7.43 7.29 3.46
C VAL A 290 -7.80 8.49 4.35
N GLU A 291 -8.58 8.27 5.41
CA GLU A 291 -8.91 9.31 6.39
C GLU A 291 -7.66 9.79 7.16
N GLU A 292 -6.76 8.89 7.56
CA GLU A 292 -5.47 9.24 8.16
C GLU A 292 -4.63 10.10 7.20
N LEU A 293 -4.53 9.70 5.92
CA LEU A 293 -3.84 10.47 4.89
C LEU A 293 -4.46 11.85 4.67
N ASP A 294 -5.80 11.96 4.67
CA ASP A 294 -6.50 13.24 4.58
C ASP A 294 -6.14 14.13 5.79
N CYS A 295 -6.12 13.59 7.00
CA CYS A 295 -5.71 14.31 8.21
C CYS A 295 -4.25 14.78 8.16
N MET A 296 -3.33 13.95 7.63
CA MET A 296 -1.93 14.33 7.47
C MET A 296 -1.76 15.44 6.43
N ALA A 297 -2.45 15.34 5.30
CA ALA A 297 -2.44 16.39 4.26
C ALA A 297 -3.03 17.71 4.79
N VAL A 298 -4.06 17.64 5.63
CA VAL A 298 -4.67 18.81 6.29
C VAL A 298 -3.84 19.33 7.45
N SER A 299 -3.02 18.52 8.13
CA SER A 299 -2.10 18.92 9.22
C SER A 299 -0.78 19.50 8.70
N HIS A 300 -0.61 19.49 7.38
CA HIS A 300 0.33 20.32 6.65
C HIS A 300 -0.32 21.53 5.95
N PRO A 301 -1.28 22.29 6.55
CA PRO A 301 -1.78 23.50 5.91
C PRO A 301 -0.84 24.66 6.27
N ALA A 302 -0.32 25.35 5.26
CA ALA A 302 0.16 26.73 5.31
C ALA A 302 0.47 27.33 6.69
N ASP A 303 1.75 27.38 7.06
CA ASP A 303 2.25 28.45 7.94
C ASP A 303 1.94 29.79 7.24
N THR A 304 0.76 30.37 7.46
CA THR A 304 0.41 31.72 7.03
C THR A 304 -0.67 32.34 7.92
N ASP A 305 -0.39 32.43 9.21
CA ASP A 305 -0.88 33.60 9.96
C ASP A 305 0.23 34.65 9.94
N ALA A 306 0.10 35.63 9.05
CA ALA A 306 0.92 36.82 9.07
C ALA A 306 0.33 37.87 10.02
N PRO A 307 1.18 38.70 10.68
CA PRO A 307 0.77 39.61 11.74
C PRO A 307 0.13 40.89 11.19
N LEU A 308 -0.81 41.43 11.96
CA LEU A 308 -1.32 42.79 11.81
C LEU A 308 -0.18 43.80 11.95
N HIS A 309 0.06 44.60 10.91
CA HIS A 309 0.77 45.86 11.01
C HIS A 309 -0.27 46.99 11.11
N GLU A 310 -0.38 47.58 12.29
CA GLU A 310 -0.75 48.99 12.43
C GLU A 310 0.49 49.81 12.76
N ALA A 311 0.52 51.02 12.24
CA ALA A 311 1.66 51.90 12.20
C ALA A 311 1.73 52.85 13.41
N ASP A 312 2.98 53.23 13.70
CA ASP A 312 3.46 54.62 13.89
C ASP A 312 3.91 55.11 15.29
N GLN A 313 5.02 55.87 15.25
CA GLN A 313 5.64 56.79 16.24
C GLN A 313 6.30 56.16 17.50
N SER A 314 7.50 56.52 18.00
CA SER A 314 8.39 57.68 17.82
C SER A 314 9.76 57.48 18.54
N LYS A 315 10.86 58.00 17.94
CA LYS A 315 12.10 58.65 18.47
C LYS A 315 12.95 58.12 19.67
N SER A 316 14.28 58.35 19.51
CA SER A 316 15.38 58.62 20.50
C SER A 316 15.99 57.43 21.26
N ASP A 317 17.29 57.30 21.58
CA ASP A 317 18.55 58.01 21.31
C ASP A 317 19.74 57.05 21.59
N ALA A 318 20.94 57.48 21.18
CA ALA A 318 22.28 56.88 21.25
C ALA A 318 22.75 56.26 22.59
N GLU A 319 23.63 55.24 22.54
CA GLU A 319 24.96 55.25 23.22
C GLU A 319 25.92 54.11 22.73
N LYS A 320 27.22 54.31 22.96
CA LYS A 320 28.42 53.71 22.35
C LYS A 320 28.98 52.44 23.06
N ALA A 321 29.49 51.47 22.26
CA ALA A 321 30.76 50.68 22.29
C ALA A 321 31.35 50.08 23.62
N PRO A 322 32.37 49.18 23.62
CA PRO A 322 33.08 48.47 22.52
C PRO A 322 33.33 46.93 22.69
N LEU A 323 33.60 46.30 21.55
CA LEU A 323 34.58 45.23 21.23
C LEU A 323 35.29 44.42 22.36
N ILE A 324 35.03 43.10 22.43
CA ILE A 324 36.04 42.07 22.78
C ILE A 324 35.92 40.87 21.82
N ARG A 325 37.08 40.50 21.28
CA ARG A 325 37.35 39.36 20.39
C ARG A 325 37.61 38.11 21.22
N ALA A 326 36.90 37.02 20.97
CA ALA A 326 37.30 35.69 21.41
C ALA A 326 36.98 34.65 20.32
N THR A 327 38.04 34.07 19.78
CA THR A 327 38.08 32.88 18.94
C THR A 327 37.70 31.65 19.74
N THR A 328 36.74 30.86 19.27
CA THR A 328 36.67 29.41 19.52
C THR A 328 35.97 28.72 18.35
N ALA A 329 36.67 27.74 17.78
CA ALA A 329 36.11 26.79 16.83
C ALA A 329 35.19 25.79 17.55
N GLY A 330 34.06 25.46 16.93
CA GLY A 330 33.14 24.42 17.42
C GLY A 330 32.10 24.07 16.35
N ARG A 331 32.08 22.79 15.96
CA ARG A 331 31.15 22.13 15.01
C ARG A 331 29.68 22.22 15.44
N THR A 332 28.77 22.27 14.45
CA THR A 332 27.50 21.52 14.25
C THR A 332 26.55 22.37 13.39
N SER A 333 26.22 21.92 12.17
CA SER A 333 25.05 21.12 11.76
C SER A 333 23.72 21.89 11.67
N SER A 334 23.19 21.87 10.44
CA SER A 334 21.78 21.92 10.03
C SER A 334 21.11 23.26 9.71
N ASN A 335 20.26 23.13 8.69
CA ASN A 335 19.11 23.93 8.26
C ASN A 335 19.33 25.03 7.23
N ARG A 336 18.72 24.80 6.06
CA ARG A 336 18.30 25.77 5.04
C ARG A 336 17.52 24.97 3.96
N ILE A 337 16.35 25.34 3.46
CA ILE A 337 15.90 26.60 2.82
C ILE A 337 14.35 26.55 2.68
N VAL A 338 13.60 27.45 3.32
CA VAL A 338 12.77 28.58 2.81
C VAL A 338 12.32 28.60 1.31
N GLY A 339 11.02 28.36 1.07
CA GLY A 339 9.99 29.25 0.46
C GLY A 339 10.07 29.79 -0.98
N PHE A 340 8.98 29.65 -1.77
CA PHE A 340 8.37 30.71 -2.60
C PHE A 340 6.97 30.35 -3.22
N VAL A 341 5.91 31.05 -2.79
CA VAL A 341 4.78 31.77 -3.49
C VAL A 341 4.51 31.43 -4.99
N ARG A 342 3.30 31.28 -5.59
CA ARG A 342 1.95 31.93 -5.51
C ARG A 342 0.88 31.10 -6.28
N ARG A 343 -0.41 31.21 -5.92
CA ARG A 343 -1.61 30.65 -6.64
C ARG A 343 -2.04 31.48 -7.88
N PRO A 344 -2.95 30.95 -8.71
CA PRO A 344 -4.38 31.33 -8.57
C PRO A 344 -5.38 30.15 -8.61
N GLU A 345 -6.56 30.41 -8.04
CA GLU A 345 -7.73 29.54 -7.88
C GLU A 345 -8.59 29.47 -9.16
N VAL A 346 -9.17 28.30 -9.48
CA VAL A 346 -10.51 28.25 -10.12
C VAL A 346 -11.30 27.02 -9.63
N THR A 347 -12.49 27.34 -9.17
CA THR A 347 -13.58 26.57 -8.58
C THR A 347 -14.23 25.54 -9.53
N GLY A 348 -14.43 24.31 -9.04
CA GLY A 348 -15.72 23.62 -8.95
C GLY A 348 -16.56 23.29 -10.21
N THR A 349 -17.08 22.06 -10.18
CA THR A 349 -18.45 21.69 -10.64
C THR A 349 -18.75 21.50 -12.14
N LEU A 350 -17.92 20.80 -12.91
CA LEU A 350 -18.38 20.21 -14.19
C LEU A 350 -17.92 18.77 -14.50
N VAL A 351 -17.01 18.17 -13.73
CA VAL A 351 -16.43 16.85 -14.08
C VAL A 351 -17.26 15.66 -13.60
N ALA A 352 -18.19 15.86 -12.66
CA ALA A 352 -18.97 14.77 -12.04
C ALA A 352 -20.07 14.16 -12.95
N LEU A 353 -20.48 14.84 -14.03
CA LEU A 353 -21.52 14.34 -14.93
C LEU A 353 -21.00 13.50 -16.11
N ALA A 354 -19.70 13.59 -16.43
CA ALA A 354 -19.12 12.83 -17.54
C ALA A 354 -18.87 11.35 -17.20
N CYS A 355 -18.58 11.03 -15.92
CA CYS A 355 -18.25 9.65 -15.51
C CYS A 355 -19.48 8.74 -15.35
N LEU A 356 -20.68 9.30 -15.19
CA LEU A 356 -21.93 8.51 -15.06
C LEU A 356 -22.45 8.01 -16.42
N ALA A 357 -22.13 8.69 -17.53
CA ALA A 357 -22.56 8.30 -18.87
C ALA A 357 -21.78 7.10 -19.45
N CYS A 358 -20.53 6.89 -19.03
CA CYS A 358 -19.73 5.75 -19.53
C CYS A 358 -20.15 4.40 -18.93
N VAL A 359 -20.79 4.39 -17.76
CA VAL A 359 -21.20 3.14 -17.09
C VAL A 359 -22.52 2.59 -17.65
N THR A 360 -23.38 3.45 -18.22
CA THR A 360 -24.65 3.01 -18.83
C THR A 360 -24.48 2.50 -20.26
N LEU A 361 -23.47 2.97 -21.01
CA LEU A 361 -23.21 2.53 -22.39
C LEU A 361 -22.46 1.19 -22.48
N LEU A 362 -21.70 0.80 -21.44
CA LEU A 362 -20.99 -0.50 -21.39
C LEU A 362 -21.85 -1.66 -20.87
N ARG A 363 -23.15 -1.44 -20.62
CA ARG A 363 -24.14 -2.48 -20.24
C ARG A 363 -25.09 -2.84 -21.38
N LEU A 364 -24.91 -2.26 -22.58
CA LEU A 364 -25.78 -2.44 -23.75
C LEU A 364 -25.06 -2.97 -25.00
N GLN A 365 -23.88 -3.57 -24.83
CA GLN A 365 -23.20 -4.41 -25.81
C GLN A 365 -22.73 -5.68 -25.11
#